data_AF-A0A7S2YYP6-F1
#
_entry.id   AF-A0A7S2YYP6-F1
#
_cell.length_a   1.000
_cell.length_b   1.000
_cell.length_c   1.000
_cell.angle_alpha   90.00
_cell.angle_beta   90.00
_cell.angle_gamma   90.00
#
_symmetry.space_group_name_H-M   'P 1'
#
loop_
_entity.id
_entity.type
_entity.pdbx_description
1 polymer ?
#
loop_
_entity_poly.entity_id
_entity_poly.type
_entity_poly.pdbx_seq_one_letter_code
_entity_poly.pdbx_strand_id
1 'polypeptide(L)'
;EAAARGDDTAPATAANATGRTGRRPASEPKQPFLSTSEGFAVTFLALVCARLLSASLNIIHDCDETYNYWEPLHYIMYKSGFQTWEYSPEFALRSYLYIIIHYVFVKPLALLSGAAFGTTASKIAVFFGLRSGFAVASAFTEATFV
;
A
#
# COMPACT_ATOMS: atom_id res chain seq x y z
N GLU A 1 -28.02 89.64 -7.28
CA GLU A 1 -28.04 89.29 -5.85
C GLU A 1 -29.18 88.31 -5.60
N ALA A 2 -28.83 87.08 -5.21
CA ALA A 2 -29.59 86.02 -4.50
C ALA A 2 -31.10 85.78 -4.81
N ALA A 3 -31.55 84.64 -5.36
CA ALA A 3 -31.55 83.22 -4.93
C ALA A 3 -32.80 82.79 -4.11
N ALA A 4 -33.63 81.89 -4.68
CA ALA A 4 -34.47 80.86 -4.04
C ALA A 4 -35.20 80.10 -5.18
N ARG A 5 -34.88 78.88 -5.60
CA ARG A 5 -34.85 77.54 -4.94
C ARG A 5 -36.25 77.06 -4.54
N GLY A 6 -36.79 76.16 -5.36
CA GLY A 6 -38.02 75.37 -5.17
C GLY A 6 -38.41 74.80 -6.54
N ASP A 7 -38.77 73.54 -6.72
CA ASP A 7 -38.96 72.41 -5.83
C ASP A 7 -38.91 71.18 -6.76
N ASP A 8 -37.98 70.26 -6.51
CA ASP A 8 -37.79 69.04 -7.29
C ASP A 8 -38.82 68.00 -6.83
N THR A 9 -39.90 67.77 -7.57
CA THR A 9 -40.79 66.62 -7.28
C THR A 9 -41.35 65.93 -8.52
N ALA A 10 -40.99 64.63 -8.60
CA ALA A 10 -41.67 63.48 -9.21
C ALA A 10 -41.34 63.08 -10.68
N PRO A 11 -41.38 61.77 -10.99
CA PRO A 11 -41.04 60.61 -10.18
C PRO A 11 -39.84 59.84 -10.77
N ALA A 12 -39.12 59.15 -9.89
CA ALA A 12 -38.13 58.16 -10.28
C ALA A 12 -38.79 57.13 -11.18
N THR A 13 -38.40 57.11 -12.46
CA THR A 13 -38.72 56.02 -13.39
C THR A 13 -38.21 54.75 -12.73
N ALA A 14 -39.15 53.90 -12.32
CA ALA A 14 -38.88 52.64 -11.64
C ALA A 14 -37.81 51.88 -12.44
N ALA A 15 -36.59 51.89 -11.92
CA ALA A 15 -35.52 51.05 -12.40
C ALA A 15 -36.04 49.62 -12.33
N ASN A 16 -36.12 49.01 -13.50
CA ASN A 16 -36.57 47.66 -13.73
C ASN A 16 -35.76 46.71 -12.85
N ALA A 17 -36.25 46.43 -11.64
CA ALA A 17 -35.71 45.43 -10.74
C ALA A 17 -36.16 44.06 -11.26
N THR A 18 -35.68 43.71 -12.46
CA THR A 18 -35.61 42.31 -12.87
C THR A 18 -34.72 41.62 -11.87
N GLY A 19 -35.36 40.95 -10.91
CA GLY A 19 -34.73 40.05 -9.96
C GLY A 19 -33.86 39.08 -10.73
N ARG A 20 -32.57 39.39 -10.77
CA ARG A 20 -31.53 38.50 -11.26
C ARG A 20 -31.44 37.42 -10.19
N THR A 21 -32.30 36.41 -10.27
CA THR A 21 -32.09 35.13 -9.60
C THR A 21 -30.80 34.57 -10.21
N GLY A 22 -29.68 34.98 -9.62
CA GLY A 22 -28.35 34.55 -10.00
C GLY A 22 -28.26 33.06 -9.71
N ARG A 23 -28.62 32.24 -10.70
CA ARG A 23 -28.25 30.83 -10.72
C ARG A 23 -26.73 30.83 -10.67
N ARG A 24 -26.16 30.44 -9.52
CA ARG A 24 -24.73 30.20 -9.37
C ARG A 24 -24.32 29.29 -10.53
N PRO A 25 -23.34 29.67 -11.38
CA PRO A 25 -22.92 28.78 -12.46
C PRO A 25 -22.54 27.45 -11.80
N ALA A 26 -23.15 26.37 -12.27
CA ALA A 26 -22.81 25.03 -11.79
C ALA A 26 -21.29 24.87 -11.96
N SER A 27 -20.58 24.56 -10.87
CA SER A 27 -19.15 24.31 -10.92
C SER A 27 -18.92 23.18 -11.92
N GLU A 28 -18.12 23.45 -12.95
CA GLU A 28 -17.74 22.45 -13.94
C GLU A 28 -17.12 21.24 -13.21
N PRO A 29 -17.58 20.01 -13.48
CA PRO A 29 -17.03 18.84 -12.82
C PRO A 29 -15.53 18.77 -13.15
N LYS A 30 -14.68 18.95 -12.14
CA LYS A 30 -13.23 18.78 -12.28
C LYS A 30 -13.00 17.35 -12.72
N GLN A 31 -12.53 17.19 -13.96
CA GLN A 31 -12.09 15.90 -14.45
C GLN A 31 -10.98 15.39 -13.53
N PRO A 32 -11.01 14.10 -13.13
CA PRO A 32 -9.95 13.54 -12.34
C PRO A 32 -8.63 13.67 -13.10
N PHE A 33 -7.55 14.00 -12.38
CA PHE A 33 -6.23 14.20 -12.97
C PHE A 33 -5.68 12.93 -13.63
N LEU A 34 -6.09 11.75 -13.16
CA LEU A 34 -5.74 10.43 -13.69
C LEU A 34 -7.00 9.63 -13.97
N SER A 35 -6.95 8.78 -14.99
CA SER A 35 -7.98 7.75 -15.17
C SER A 35 -7.95 6.74 -14.01
N THR A 36 -9.06 6.05 -13.75
CA THR A 36 -9.14 5.06 -12.65
C THR A 36 -8.05 3.99 -12.74
N SER A 37 -7.73 3.53 -13.95
CA SER A 37 -6.65 2.55 -14.19
C SER A 37 -5.25 3.12 -13.92
N GLU A 38 -5.01 4.38 -14.29
CA GLU A 38 -3.74 5.05 -14.03
C GLU A 38 -3.57 5.38 -12.54
N GLY A 39 -4.65 5.79 -11.87
CA GLY A 39 -4.69 6.01 -10.43
C GLY A 39 -4.35 4.73 -9.65
N PHE A 40 -4.98 3.60 -10.01
CA PHE A 40 -4.64 2.32 -9.41
C PHE A 40 -3.17 1.95 -9.63
N ALA A 41 -2.65 2.10 -10.85
CA ALA A 41 -1.26 1.75 -11.16
C ALA A 41 -0.26 2.59 -10.37
N VAL A 42 -0.49 3.91 -10.26
CA VAL A 42 0.36 4.82 -9.49
C VAL A 42 0.31 4.49 -8.00
N THR A 43 -0.88 4.28 -7.44
CA THR A 43 -1.05 3.90 -6.03
C THR A 43 -0.38 2.57 -5.73
N PHE A 44 -0.63 1.54 -6.54
CA PHE A 44 -0.02 0.23 -6.37
C PHE A 44 1.51 0.30 -6.45
N LEU A 45 2.06 0.99 -7.45
CA LEU A 45 3.51 1.14 -7.59
C LEU A 45 4.11 1.89 -6.40
N ALA A 46 3.49 2.99 -5.96
CA ALA A 46 3.95 3.75 -4.81
C ALA A 46 3.96 2.89 -3.53
N LEU A 47 2.89 2.10 -3.30
CA LEU A 47 2.79 1.20 -2.15
C LEU A 47 3.80 0.05 -2.22
N VAL A 48 3.99 -0.56 -3.40
CA VAL A 48 4.99 -1.61 -3.61
C VAL A 48 6.39 -1.08 -3.33
N CYS A 49 6.76 0.08 -3.89
CA CYS A 49 8.06 0.69 -3.63
C CYS A 49 8.28 0.94 -2.13
N ALA A 50 7.34 1.62 -1.47
CA ALA A 50 7.45 1.91 -0.04
C ALA A 50 7.59 0.63 0.81
N ARG A 51 6.80 -0.40 0.51
CA ARG A 51 6.84 -1.67 1.25
C ARG A 51 8.06 -2.52 0.96
N LEU A 52 8.57 -2.53 -0.27
CA LEU A 52 9.82 -3.22 -0.59
C LEU A 52 11.01 -2.55 0.10
N LEU A 53 11.04 -1.22 0.16
CA LEU A 53 12.04 -0.49 0.95
C LEU A 53 11.92 -0.86 2.44
N SER A 54 10.71 -0.87 3.00
CA SER A 54 10.48 -1.28 4.39
C SER A 54 10.91 -2.74 4.63
N ALA A 55 10.56 -3.67 3.75
CA ALA A 55 10.91 -5.07 3.87
C ALA A 55 12.42 -5.31 3.86
N SER A 56 13.17 -4.47 3.14
CA SER A 56 14.63 -4.60 2.97
C SER A 56 15.43 -3.87 4.05
N LEU A 57 14.99 -2.67 4.45
CA LEU A 57 15.77 -1.78 5.31
C LEU A 57 15.27 -1.73 6.75
N ASN A 58 14.02 -2.09 7.01
CA ASN A 58 13.48 -2.01 8.36
C ASN A 58 14.00 -3.16 9.23
N ILE A 59 14.24 -2.83 10.51
CA ILE A 59 14.63 -3.81 11.52
C ILE A 59 13.44 -4.74 11.80
N ILE A 60 13.75 -6.00 12.12
CA ILE A 60 12.75 -6.96 12.58
C ILE A 60 12.36 -6.56 14.00
N HIS A 61 11.15 -6.01 14.16
CA HIS A 61 10.67 -5.55 15.46
C HIS A 61 10.29 -6.70 16.39
N ASP A 62 9.75 -7.79 15.84
CA ASP A 62 9.40 -9.00 16.58
C ASP A 62 10.28 -10.17 16.08
N CYS A 63 11.46 -10.26 16.68
CA CYS A 63 12.48 -11.23 16.29
C CYS A 63 12.08 -12.65 16.62
N ASP A 64 11.50 -12.88 17.80
CA ASP A 64 11.18 -14.23 18.27
C ASP A 64 10.15 -14.88 17.35
N GLU A 65 9.04 -14.20 17.07
CA GLU A 65 8.02 -14.71 16.16
C GLU A 65 8.57 -14.92 14.74
N THR A 66 9.33 -13.94 14.22
CA THR A 66 9.89 -14.04 12.86
C THR A 66 10.81 -15.26 12.71
N TYR A 67 11.76 -15.43 13.63
CA TYR A 67 12.71 -16.52 13.57
C TYR A 67 12.09 -17.87 13.93
N ASN A 68 11.04 -17.88 14.76
CA ASN A 68 10.31 -19.09 15.08
C ASN A 68 9.55 -19.68 13.87
N TYR A 69 9.18 -18.86 12.87
CA TYR A 69 8.70 -19.37 11.58
C TYR A 69 9.82 -19.60 10.55
N TRP A 70 10.83 -18.72 10.53
CA TRP A 70 11.90 -18.77 9.53
C TRP A 70 12.86 -19.95 9.74
N GLU A 71 13.27 -20.23 10.97
CA GLU A 71 14.23 -21.30 11.26
C GLU A 71 13.70 -22.69 10.88
N PRO A 72 12.46 -23.09 11.24
CA PRO A 72 11.94 -24.39 10.80
C PRO A 72 11.69 -24.44 9.28
N LEU A 73 11.32 -23.31 8.64
CA LEU A 73 11.23 -23.23 7.18
C LEU A 73 12.60 -23.47 6.52
N HIS A 74 13.65 -22.82 7.03
CA HIS A 74 15.03 -22.99 6.60
C HIS A 74 15.49 -24.44 6.84
N TYR A 75 15.15 -25.02 7.99
CA TYR A 75 15.45 -26.42 8.31
C TYR A 75 14.80 -27.40 7.32
N ILE A 76 13.54 -27.19 6.93
CA ILE A 76 12.87 -28.04 5.94
C ILE A 76 13.53 -27.92 4.56
N MET A 77 13.92 -26.71 4.16
CA MET A 77 14.55 -26.45 2.86
C MET A 77 15.98 -26.99 2.76
N TYR A 78 16.80 -26.75 3.77
CA TYR A 78 18.24 -26.96 3.71
C TYR A 78 18.73 -28.10 4.63
N LYS A 79 17.83 -28.73 5.39
CA LYS A 79 18.15 -29.78 6.38
C LYS A 79 19.18 -29.33 7.41
N SER A 80 19.23 -28.04 7.68
CA SER A 80 20.19 -27.36 8.55
C SER A 80 19.52 -26.11 9.13
N GLY A 81 19.80 -25.80 10.39
CA GLY A 81 19.19 -24.67 11.12
C GLY A 81 18.82 -25.08 12.54
N PHE A 82 18.29 -24.12 13.29
CA PHE A 82 17.83 -24.39 14.66
C PHE A 82 16.41 -24.92 14.66
N GLN A 83 16.15 -25.93 15.48
CA GLN A 83 14.80 -26.39 15.75
C GLN A 83 14.27 -25.64 16.97
N THR A 84 13.13 -24.97 16.82
CA THR A 84 12.46 -24.35 17.96
C THR A 84 11.62 -25.38 18.71
N TRP A 85 11.55 -25.25 20.03
CA TRP A 85 10.83 -26.16 20.91
C TRP A 85 9.33 -26.20 20.59
N GLU A 86 8.77 -25.13 20.01
CA GLU A 86 7.37 -25.05 19.64
C GLU A 86 6.98 -25.97 18.47
N TYR A 87 7.92 -26.24 17.58
CA TYR A 87 7.78 -27.19 16.46
C TYR A 87 8.40 -28.55 16.78
N SER A 88 8.93 -28.75 18.00
CA SER A 88 9.42 -30.04 18.47
C SER A 88 8.29 -31.08 18.48
N PRO A 89 8.55 -32.34 18.06
CA PRO A 89 7.57 -33.42 18.21
C PRO A 89 7.22 -33.71 19.68
N GLU A 90 8.06 -33.30 20.63
CA GLU A 90 7.84 -33.48 22.07
C GLU A 90 6.74 -32.55 22.61
N PHE A 91 6.69 -31.30 22.14
CA PHE A 91 5.77 -30.28 22.67
C PHE A 91 4.68 -29.84 21.69
N ALA A 92 4.96 -29.85 20.38
CA ALA A 92 4.00 -29.61 19.29
C ALA A 92 3.04 -28.43 19.48
N LEU A 93 3.52 -27.29 20.00
CA LEU A 93 2.68 -26.11 20.25
C LEU A 93 2.21 -25.44 18.96
N ARG A 94 2.97 -25.57 17.86
CA ARG A 94 2.61 -25.00 16.55
C ARG A 94 2.59 -26.05 15.44
N SER A 95 1.64 -25.88 14.51
CA SER A 95 1.45 -26.79 13.39
C SER A 95 2.37 -26.44 12.20
N TYR A 96 3.06 -27.45 11.66
CA TYR A 96 3.88 -27.31 10.46
C TYR A 96 3.12 -26.91 9.18
N LEU A 97 1.78 -27.03 9.18
CA LEU A 97 0.96 -26.70 8.01
C LEU A 97 1.23 -25.28 7.48
N TYR A 98 1.30 -24.29 8.38
CA TYR A 98 1.58 -22.91 8.00
C TYR A 98 2.94 -22.78 7.30
N ILE A 99 3.97 -23.44 7.83
CA ILE A 99 5.33 -23.43 7.27
C ILE A 99 5.38 -24.16 5.92
N ILE A 100 4.67 -25.29 5.78
CA ILE A 100 4.63 -26.07 4.55
C ILE A 100 4.01 -25.27 3.41
N ILE A 101 2.96 -24.48 3.68
CA ILE A 101 2.38 -23.59 2.67
C ILE A 101 3.45 -22.63 2.15
N HIS A 102 4.18 -21.97 3.06
CA HIS A 102 5.27 -21.07 2.68
C HIS A 102 6.39 -21.78 1.93
N TYR A 103 6.75 -23.00 2.34
CA TYR A 103 7.75 -23.83 1.68
C TYR A 103 7.44 -24.04 0.19
N VAL A 104 6.19 -24.34 -0.16
CA VAL A 104 5.78 -24.52 -1.56
C VAL A 104 6.00 -23.24 -2.37
N PHE A 105 5.76 -22.07 -1.79
CA PHE A 105 5.99 -20.78 -2.43
C PHE A 105 7.49 -20.41 -2.53
N VAL A 106 8.29 -20.66 -1.50
CA VAL A 106 9.71 -20.27 -1.50
C VAL A 106 10.63 -21.24 -2.21
N LYS A 107 10.23 -22.51 -2.38
CA LYS A 107 11.03 -23.52 -3.08
C LYS A 107 11.39 -23.14 -4.54
N PRO A 108 10.47 -22.68 -5.40
CA PRO A 108 10.83 -22.24 -6.75
C PRO A 108 11.79 -21.04 -6.72
N LEU A 109 11.60 -20.12 -5.77
CA LEU A 109 12.50 -18.99 -5.56
C LEU A 109 13.91 -19.44 -5.15
N ALA A 110 14.02 -20.45 -4.27
CA ALA A 110 15.29 -21.03 -3.85
C ALA A 110 16.05 -21.71 -5.01
N LEU A 111 15.32 -22.40 -5.90
CA LEU A 111 15.91 -23.03 -7.08
C LEU A 111 16.41 -21.99 -8.08
N LEU A 112 15.61 -20.96 -8.37
CA LEU A 112 15.97 -19.88 -9.30
C LEU A 112 17.17 -19.09 -8.77
N SER A 113 17.14 -18.68 -7.50
CA SER A 113 18.23 -17.93 -6.88
C SER A 113 19.51 -18.77 -6.72
N GLY A 114 19.39 -20.07 -6.44
CA GLY A 114 20.52 -20.99 -6.37
C GLY A 114 21.22 -21.15 -7.73
N ALA A 115 20.45 -21.22 -8.81
CA ALA A 115 20.99 -21.28 -10.17
C ALA A 115 21.64 -19.95 -10.62
N ALA A 116 21.09 -18.81 -10.21
CA ALA A 116 21.55 -17.50 -10.64
C ALA A 116 22.71 -16.92 -9.81
N PHE A 117 22.73 -17.15 -8.49
CA PHE A 117 23.62 -16.45 -7.55
C PHE A 117 24.46 -17.37 -6.65
N GLY A 118 24.30 -18.70 -6.76
CA GLY A 118 25.00 -19.68 -5.92
C GLY A 118 24.32 -19.94 -4.57
N THR A 119 24.81 -20.95 -3.85
CA THR A 119 24.11 -21.58 -2.71
C THR A 119 24.08 -20.75 -1.42
N THR A 120 25.05 -19.89 -1.18
CA THR A 120 25.07 -19.02 0.02
C THR A 120 24.22 -17.78 -0.20
N ALA A 121 24.33 -17.15 -1.38
CA ALA A 121 23.53 -16.00 -1.75
C ALA A 121 22.03 -16.38 -1.85
N SER A 122 21.71 -17.61 -2.24
CA SER A 122 20.32 -18.07 -2.32
C SER A 122 19.61 -18.07 -0.98
N LYS A 123 20.28 -18.35 0.15
CA LYS A 123 19.64 -18.32 1.49
C LYS A 123 19.15 -16.93 1.85
N ILE A 124 20.01 -15.93 1.67
CA ILE A 124 19.68 -14.51 1.92
C ILE A 124 18.61 -14.05 0.92
N ALA A 125 18.75 -14.43 -0.35
CA ALA A 125 17.77 -14.10 -1.38
C ALA A 125 16.39 -14.69 -1.10
N VAL A 126 16.30 -15.91 -0.56
CA VAL A 126 15.03 -16.53 -0.18
C VAL A 126 14.40 -15.80 1.00
N PHE A 127 15.20 -15.38 1.99
CA PHE A 127 14.70 -14.59 3.13
C PHE A 127 14.07 -13.26 2.69
N PHE A 128 14.84 -12.46 1.96
CA PHE A 128 14.36 -11.15 1.50
C PHE A 128 13.30 -11.29 0.40
N GLY A 129 13.34 -12.34 -0.40
CA GLY A 129 12.32 -12.61 -1.41
C GLY A 129 10.98 -13.02 -0.80
N LEU A 130 10.96 -13.81 0.28
CA LEU A 130 9.74 -14.09 1.04
C LEU A 130 9.14 -12.79 1.62
N ARG A 131 9.99 -11.95 2.24
CA ARG A 131 9.57 -10.63 2.77
C ARG A 131 9.03 -9.72 1.66
N SER A 132 9.66 -9.73 0.49
CA SER A 132 9.22 -8.98 -0.68
C SER A 132 7.88 -9.49 -1.22
N GLY A 133 7.65 -10.80 -1.19
CA GLY A 133 6.37 -11.41 -1.52
C GLY A 133 5.23 -10.91 -0.63
N PHE A 134 5.45 -10.87 0.69
CA PHE A 134 4.48 -10.30 1.62
C PHE A 134 4.26 -8.80 1.42
N ALA A 135 5.32 -8.04 1.13
CA ALA A 135 5.23 -6.62 0.82
C ALA A 135 4.35 -6.36 -0.42
N VAL A 136 4.53 -7.14 -1.50
CA VAL A 136 3.73 -7.01 -2.72
C VAL A 136 2.29 -7.47 -2.49
N ALA A 137 2.06 -8.58 -1.78
CA ALA A 137 0.72 -9.04 -1.45
C ALA A 137 -0.05 -8.00 -0.61
N SER A 138 0.62 -7.41 0.38
CA SER A 138 0.06 -6.34 1.21
C SER A 138 -0.25 -5.10 0.37
N ALA A 139 0.69 -4.66 -0.49
CA ALA A 139 0.46 -3.53 -1.40
C ALA A 139 -0.71 -3.78 -2.34
N PHE A 140 -0.86 -5.00 -2.86
CA PHE A 140 -1.96 -5.37 -3.75
C PHE A 140 -3.31 -5.28 -3.05
N THR A 141 -3.42 -5.87 -1.85
CA THR A 141 -4.67 -5.79 -1.08
C THR A 141 -5.06 -4.35 -0.77
N GLU A 142 -4.12 -3.50 -0.34
CA GLU A 142 -4.44 -2.11 -0.04
C GLU A 142 -4.77 -1.31 -1.29
N ALA A 143 -4.05 -1.50 -2.40
CA ALA A 143 -4.34 -0.84 -3.66
C ALA A 143 -5.74 -1.20 -4.21
N THR A 144 -6.31 -2.36 -3.85
CA THR A 144 -7.69 -2.70 -4.21
C THR A 144 -8.75 -2.04 -3.32
N PHE A 145 -8.38 -1.60 -2.12
CA PHE A 145 -9.29 -0.93 -1.19
C PHE A 145 -9.28 0.60 -1.31
N VAL A 146 -8.19 1.18 -1.80
CA VAL A 146 -8.01 2.63 -2.05
C VAL A 146 -8.65 3.04 -3.37
#